data_AF-A0A432F6G5-F1
#
_entry.id   AF-A0A432F6G5-F1
#
_cell.length_a   1.000
_cell.length_b   1.000
_cell.length_c   1.000
_cell.angle_alpha   90.00
_cell.angle_beta   90.00
_cell.angle_gamma   90.00
#
_symmetry.space_group_name_H-M   'P 1'
#
loop_
_entity.id
_entity.type
_entity.pdbx_description
1 polymer ?
#
loop_
_entity_poly.entity_id
_entity_poly.type
_entity_poly.pdbx_seq_one_letter_code
_entity_poly.pdbx_strand_id
1 'polypeptide(L)' 'MRTIIDIPDTLLIHLTALLKQQKISRAELIRRAIRDYLQQHQVDTDAAFGLWKDKKVEGLQYQQRIRDEW' A
#
# COMPACT_ATOMS: atom_id res chain seq x y z
N MET A 1 -13.92 -2.55 -3.35
CA MET A 1 -13.57 -3.87 -3.93
C MET A 1 -13.89 -4.96 -2.91
N ARG A 2 -14.36 -6.12 -3.35
CA ARG A 2 -14.63 -7.29 -2.49
C ARG A 2 -13.68 -8.42 -2.89
N THR A 3 -13.07 -9.06 -1.90
CA THR A 3 -12.18 -10.22 -2.06
C THR A 3 -12.65 -11.32 -1.13
N ILE A 4 -12.54 -12.57 -1.57
CA ILE A 4 -12.77 -13.77 -0.75
C ILE A 4 -11.37 -14.30 -0.40
N ILE A 5 -11.14 -14.58 0.88
CA ILE A 5 -9.89 -15.12 1.39
C ILE A 5 -10.19 -16.32 2.28
N ASP A 6 -9.35 -17.35 2.17
CA ASP A 6 -9.41 -18.49 3.06
C ASP A 6 -8.57 -18.20 4.31
N ILE A 7 -9.16 -18.41 5.49
CA ILE A 7 -8.51 -18.19 6.78
C ILE A 7 -8.61 -19.51 7.55
N PRO A 8 -7.49 -20.09 8.00
CA PRO A 8 -7.50 -21.28 8.85
C PRO A 8 -8.39 -21.11 10.09
N ASP A 9 -9.14 -22.14 10.45
CA ASP A 9 -10.07 -22.11 11.59
C ASP A 9 -9.38 -21.78 12.92
N THR A 10 -8.12 -22.19 13.08
CA THR A 10 -7.30 -21.87 14.24
C THR A 10 -7.16 -20.36 14.43
N LEU A 11 -6.95 -19.60 13.35
CA LEU A 11 -6.85 -18.15 13.38
C LEU A 11 -8.22 -17.49 13.63
N LEU A 12 -9.31 -18.08 13.13
CA LEU A 12 -10.66 -17.55 13.35
C LEU A 12 -11.04 -17.49 14.84
N ILE A 13 -10.61 -18.45 15.64
CA ILE A 13 -10.84 -18.47 17.09
C ILE A 13 -10.21 -17.23 17.74
N HIS A 14 -8.95 -16.96 17.41
CA HIS A 14 -8.22 -15.80 17.94
C HIS A 14 -8.81 -14.46 17.46
N LEU A 15 -9.17 -14.36 16.17
CA LEU A 15 -9.82 -13.17 15.63
C LEU A 15 -11.17 -12.92 16.32
N THR A 16 -11.95 -13.97 16.60
CA THR A 16 -13.25 -13.83 17.27
C THR A 16 -13.12 -13.27 18.69
N ALA A 17 -12.11 -13.71 19.43
CA ALA A 17 -11.83 -13.18 20.76
C ALA A 17 -11.50 -11.67 20.71
N LEU A 18 -10.65 -11.26 19.77
CA LEU A 18 -10.29 -9.85 19.56
C LEU A 18 -11.49 -8.99 19.19
N LEU A 19 -12.37 -9.48 18.30
CA LEU A 19 -13.57 -8.75 17.88
C LEU A 19 -14.51 -8.47 19.05
N LYS A 20 -14.71 -9.47 19.92
CA LYS A 20 -15.54 -9.32 21.12
C LYS A 20 -14.95 -8.31 22.09
N GLN A 21 -13.64 -8.38 22.32
CA GLN A 21 -12.94 -7.46 23.22
C GLN A 21 -12.99 -6.01 22.71
N GLN A 22 -12.76 -5.81 21.41
CA GLN A 22 -12.70 -4.47 20.81
C GLN A 22 -14.07 -3.93 20.35
N LYS A 23 -15.12 -4.77 20.35
CA LYS A 23 -16.48 -4.43 19.89
C LYS A 23 -16.50 -3.87 18.46
N ILE A 24 -15.71 -4.47 17.57
CA ILE A 24 -15.63 -4.08 16.15
C ILE A 24 -16.11 -5.22 15.24
N SER A 25 -16.40 -4.89 13.98
CA SER A 25 -16.77 -5.89 12.97
C SER A 25 -15.54 -6.63 12.42
N ARG A 26 -15.77 -7.84 11.87
CA ARG A 26 -14.73 -8.62 11.17
C ARG A 26 -14.05 -7.80 10.08
N ALA A 27 -14.84 -7.09 9.28
CA ALA A 27 -14.32 -6.27 8.19
C ALA A 27 -13.43 -5.14 8.70
N GLU A 28 -13.78 -4.52 9.83
CA GLU A 28 -12.98 -3.47 10.43
C GLU A 28 -11.63 -3.98 10.94
N LEU A 29 -11.61 -5.13 11.61
CA LEU A 29 -10.37 -5.76 12.06
C LEU A 29 -9.42 -6.06 10.88
N ILE A 30 -9.94 -6.61 9.78
CA ILE A 30 -9.15 -6.89 8.58
C ILE A 30 -8.61 -5.60 7.94
N ARG A 31 -9.41 -4.53 7.87
CA ARG A 31 -8.93 -3.24 7.36
C ARG A 31 -7.80 -2.65 8.20
N ARG A 32 -7.87 -2.78 9.53
CA ARG A 32 -6.78 -2.36 10.44
C ARG A 32 -5.54 -3.20 10.20
N ALA A 33 -5.67 -4.52 10.17
CA ALA A 33 -4.56 -5.42 9.90
C ALA A 33 -3.84 -5.11 8.57
N ILE A 34 -4.60 -4.83 7.50
CA ILE A 34 -4.01 -4.43 6.20
C ILE A 34 -3.23 -3.11 6.34
N ARG A 35 -3.81 -2.11 7.02
CA ARG A 35 -3.16 -0.81 7.23
C ARG A 35 -1.86 -0.97 8.00
N ASP A 36 -1.90 -1.70 9.12
CA ASP A 36 -0.74 -1.91 9.99
C ASP A 36 0.35 -2.70 9.25
N TYR A 37 -0.04 -3.72 8.47
CA TYR A 37 0.89 -4.49 7.65
C TYR A 37 1.58 -3.61 6.59
N LEU A 38 0.82 -2.77 5.88
CA LEU A 38 1.37 -1.86 4.88
C LEU A 38 2.30 -0.80 5.50
N GLN A 39 1.96 -0.30 6.69
CA GLN A 39 2.81 0.66 7.40
C GLN A 39 4.14 0.00 7.85
N GLN A 40 4.10 -1.26 8.29
CA GLN A 40 5.30 -2.01 8.68
C GLN A 40 6.18 -2.38 7.48
N HIS A 41 5.59 -2.54 6.30
CA HIS A 41 6.27 -2.95 5.07
C HIS A 41 6.34 -1.83 4.05
N GLN A 42 6.26 -0.57 4.52
CA GLN A 42 6.36 0.57 3.64
C GLN A 42 7.77 0.60 3.05
N VAL A 43 7.87 0.24 1.77
CA VAL A 43 9.09 0.44 1.00
C VAL A 43 9.28 1.95 0.90
N ASP A 44 10.49 2.40 1.21
CA ASP A 44 10.83 3.82 1.18
C ASP A 44 10.66 4.39 -0.24
N THR A 45 9.48 4.93 -0.52
CA THR A 45 9.13 5.49 -1.83
C THR A 45 9.79 6.83 -2.09
N ASP A 46 10.43 7.44 -1.08
CA ASP A 46 11.17 8.69 -1.27
C ASP A 46 12.37 8.50 -2.21
N ALA A 47 12.92 7.27 -2.29
CA ALA A 47 13.91 6.93 -3.32
C ALA A 47 13.33 6.97 -4.75
N ALA A 48 12.03 6.71 -4.92
CA ALA A 48 11.35 6.73 -6.22
C ALA A 48 11.02 8.16 -6.69
N PHE A 49 10.73 9.08 -5.77
CA PHE A 49 10.52 10.51 -6.09
C PHE A 49 11.83 11.31 -6.19
N GLY A 50 12.96 10.76 -5.72
CA GLY A 50 14.28 11.39 -5.79
C GLY A 50 15.08 11.11 -7.08
N LEU A 51 14.69 10.12 -7.89
CA LEU A 51 15.44 9.67 -9.07
C LEU A 51 15.63 10.76 -10.15
N TRP A 52 14.77 11.79 -10.16
CA TRP A 52 14.88 12.95 -11.04
C TRP A 52 15.40 14.21 -10.34
N LYS A 53 15.52 14.20 -9.01
CA LYS A 53 15.96 15.37 -8.22
C LYS A 53 17.35 15.86 -8.62
N ASP A 54 18.24 14.93 -8.96
CA ASP A 54 19.62 15.24 -9.39
C ASP A 54 19.74 15.43 -10.91
N LYS A 55 18.67 15.17 -11.67
CA LYS A 55 18.63 15.45 -13.11
C LYS A 55 18.18 16.89 -13.32
N LYS A 56 19.13 17.80 -13.52
CA LYS A 56 18.89 19.19 -13.97
C LYS A 56 18.43 19.23 -15.44
N VAL A 57 17.34 18.56 -15.77
CA VAL A 57 16.77 18.57 -17.11
C VAL A 57 15.44 19.31 -17.03
N GLU A 58 15.34 20.40 -17.80
CA GLU A 58 14.07 21.10 -18.00
C GLU A 58 13.06 20.16 -18.65
N GLY A 59 11.98 19.85 -17.94
CA GLY A 59 11.02 18.81 -18.33
C GLY A 59 10.37 19.08 -19.69
N LEU A 60 10.11 20.35 -20.01
CA LEU A 60 9.56 20.77 -21.30
C LEU A 60 10.57 20.56 -22.44
N GLN A 61 11.84 20.87 -22.22
CA GLN A 61 12.89 20.67 -23.23
C GLN A 61 13.15 19.19 -23.49
N TYR A 62 13.06 18.35 -22.45
CA TYR A 62 13.18 16.90 -22.58
C TYR A 62 12.02 16.30 -23.38
N GLN A 63 10.79 16.72 -23.08
CA GLN A 63 9.62 16.28 -23.81
C GLN A 63 9.67 16.71 -25.28
N GLN A 64 10.11 17.94 -25.56
CA GLN A 64 10.27 18.45 -26.92
C GLN A 64 11.27 17.60 -27.72
N ARG A 65 12.45 17.32 -27.14
CA ARG A 65 13.47 16.47 -27.78
C ARG A 65 12.95 15.09 -28.16
N ILE A 66 12.26 14.40 -27.26
CA ILE A 66 11.74 13.05 -27.56
C ILE A 66 10.66 13.11 -28.65
N ARG A 67 9.84 14.16 -28.67
CA ARG A 67 8.80 14.34 -29.69
C ARG A 67 9.34 14.72 -31.06
N ASP A 68 10.50 15.38 -31.11
CA ASP A 68 11.18 15.72 -32.37
C ASP A 68 11.88 14.50 -33.00
N GLU A 69 12.00 13.38 -32.26
CA GLU A 69 12.57 12.10 -32.75
C GLU A 69 11.53 11.15 -33.39
N TRP A 70 10.25 11.53 -33.45
CA TRP A 70 9.12 10.76 -34.00
C TRP A 70 8.37 11.55 -35.07
#